data_AF-A0A432RD90-F1
#
_entry.id   AF-A0A432RD90-F1
#
_cell.length_a   1.000
_cell.length_b   1.000
_cell.length_c   1.000
_cell.angle_alpha   90.00
_cell.angle_beta   90.00
_cell.angle_gamma   90.00
#
_symmetry.space_group_name_H-M   'P 1'
#
loop_
_entity.id
_entity.type
_entity.pdbx_description
1 polymer ?
#
loop_
_entity_poly.entity_id
_entity_poly.type
_entity_poly.pdbx_seq_one_letter_code
_entity_poly.pdbx_strand_id
1 'polypeptide(L)'
;GFGYSTATVDTMEAQLALILSGRYVGYLPENYAELYMQQNLLKPITPSEFGFQAPFSLVFKRGRARELPIKKLRELAKEHAQKSYRNA
;
A
#
# COMPACT_ATOMS: atom_id res chain seq x y z
N GLY A 1 16.21 1.53 2.78
CA GLY A 1 15.43 2.59 3.44
C GLY A 1 16.36 3.71 3.85
N PHE A 2 15.86 4.94 3.92
CA PHE A 2 16.66 6.09 4.36
C PHE A 2 17.18 5.88 5.80
N GLY A 3 18.50 5.98 6.01
CA GLY A 3 19.13 5.73 7.31
C GLY A 3 18.90 6.83 8.35
N TYR A 4 18.26 7.94 7.97
CA TYR A 4 17.93 9.06 8.82
C TYR A 4 16.57 9.62 8.42
N SER A 5 15.68 9.86 9.38
CA SER A 5 14.37 10.47 9.15
C SER A 5 14.30 11.84 9.85
N THR A 6 13.72 12.83 9.17
CA THR A 6 13.49 14.17 9.72
C THR A 6 12.07 14.36 10.26
N ALA A 7 11.19 13.38 10.03
CA ALA A 7 9.83 13.29 10.56
C ALA A 7 9.40 11.82 10.69
N THR A 8 8.45 11.54 11.57
CA THR A 8 7.86 10.21 11.77
C THR A 8 6.34 10.34 11.82
N VAL A 9 5.65 9.37 11.22
CA VAL A 9 4.19 9.32 11.08
C VAL A 9 3.73 7.88 11.22
N ASP A 10 2.55 7.68 11.79
CA ASP A 10 1.99 6.34 12.04
C ASP A 10 0.87 5.96 11.06
N THR A 11 0.43 6.91 10.21
CA THR A 11 -0.66 6.69 9.25
C THR A 11 -0.26 7.13 7.84
N MET A 12 -0.89 6.50 6.84
CA MET A 12 -0.66 6.83 5.44
C MET A 12 -1.15 8.23 5.09
N GLU A 13 -2.26 8.67 5.69
CA GLU A 13 -2.83 10.01 5.53
C GLU A 13 -1.87 11.09 6.01
N ALA A 14 -1.25 10.89 7.19
CA ALA A 14 -0.27 11.82 7.73
C ALA A 14 1.01 11.85 6.89
N GLN A 15 1.47 10.68 6.42
CA GLN A 15 2.61 10.58 5.51
C GLN A 15 2.37 11.34 4.20
N LEU A 16 1.20 11.14 3.59
CA LEU A 16 0.79 11.84 2.39
C LEU A 16 0.73 13.35 2.61
N ALA A 17 0.15 13.81 3.72
CA ALA A 17 0.07 15.24 4.05
C ALA A 17 1.46 15.88 4.17
N LEU A 18 2.43 15.19 4.78
CA LEU A 18 3.81 15.68 4.84
C LEU A 18 4.46 15.75 3.46
N ILE A 19 4.28 14.73 2.62
CA ILE A 19 4.84 14.72 1.26
C ILE A 19 4.22 15.85 0.42
N LEU A 20 2.89 16.01 0.45
CA LEU A 20 2.18 17.07 -0.26
C LEU A 20 2.54 18.48 0.21
N SER A 21 3.08 18.64 1.43
CA SER A 21 3.61 19.93 1.90
C SER A 21 4.86 20.40 1.14
N GLY A 22 5.47 19.52 0.32
CA GLY A 22 6.68 19.78 -0.45
C GLY A 22 7.98 19.78 0.37
N ARG A 23 7.89 19.52 1.68
CA ARG A 23 9.05 19.55 2.60
C ARG A 23 9.67 18.18 2.85
N TYR A 24 8.98 17.11 2.47
CA TYR A 24 9.36 15.75 2.79
C TYR A 24 9.23 14.85 1.56
N VAL A 25 10.08 13.83 1.52
CA VAL A 25 9.93 12.66 0.65
C VAL A 25 9.64 11.45 1.52
N GLY A 26 8.87 10.50 0.98
CA GLY A 26 8.51 9.30 1.73
C GLY A 26 7.96 8.22 0.82
N TYR A 27 7.78 7.04 1.37
CA TYR A 27 7.21 5.89 0.66
C TYR A 27 5.68 6.01 0.59
N LEU A 28 5.07 5.71 -0.54
CA LEU A 28 3.61 5.60 -0.63
C LEU A 28 3.26 4.34 -1.42
N PRO A 29 2.23 3.58 -1.02
CA PRO A 29 1.64 2.57 -1.89
C PRO A 29 1.20 3.23 -3.20
N GLU A 30 1.48 2.57 -4.31
CA GLU A 30 1.23 3.12 -5.66
C GLU A 30 -0.23 3.51 -5.86
N ASN A 31 -1.15 2.63 -5.44
CA ASN A 31 -2.60 2.87 -5.50
C ASN A 31 -3.07 4.06 -4.65
N TYR A 32 -2.30 4.45 -3.62
CA TYR A 32 -2.62 5.60 -2.77
C TYR A 32 -2.08 6.91 -3.36
N ALA A 33 -0.98 6.84 -4.12
CA ALA A 33 -0.38 7.99 -4.80
C ALA A 33 -1.03 8.28 -6.17
N GLU A 34 -1.69 7.30 -6.79
CA GLU A 34 -2.20 7.36 -8.18
C GLU A 34 -3.00 8.64 -8.47
N LEU A 35 -4.00 8.97 -7.64
CA LEU A 35 -4.83 10.16 -7.81
C LEU A 35 -3.99 11.45 -7.83
N TYR A 36 -3.00 11.55 -6.94
CA TYR A 36 -2.15 12.73 -6.82
C TYR A 36 -1.09 12.80 -7.92
N MET A 37 -0.65 11.65 -8.44
CA MET A 37 0.21 11.58 -9.62
C MET A 37 -0.54 12.03 -10.87
N GLN A 38 -1.79 11.58 -11.06
CA GLN A 38 -2.65 12.03 -12.17
C GLN A 38 -2.91 13.55 -12.13
N GLN A 39 -2.97 14.13 -10.93
CA GLN A 39 -3.08 15.58 -10.72
C GLN A 39 -1.75 16.33 -10.78
N ASN A 40 -0.63 15.66 -11.08
CA ASN A 40 0.74 16.22 -11.06
C ASN A 40 1.17 16.82 -9.71
N LEU A 41 0.55 16.39 -8.61
CA LEU A 41 0.91 16.80 -7.24
C LEU A 41 2.02 15.92 -6.65
N LEU A 42 2.15 14.68 -7.11
CA LEU A 42 3.20 13.75 -6.72
C LEU A 42 3.98 13.24 -7.93
N LYS A 43 5.25 12.92 -7.71
CA LYS A 43 6.12 12.27 -8.69
C LYS A 43 6.94 11.17 -8.04
N PRO A 44 7.01 9.95 -8.62
CA PRO A 44 7.87 8.90 -8.11
C PRO A 44 9.35 9.27 -8.27
N ILE A 45 10.17 8.89 -7.29
CA ILE A 45 11.61 9.13 -7.27
C ILE A 45 12.32 7.78 -7.38
N THR A 46 12.93 7.51 -8.53
CA THR A 46 13.76 6.30 -8.78
C THR A 46 13.12 5.01 -8.24
N PRO A 47 11.90 4.64 -8.69
CA PRO A 47 11.12 3.54 -8.14
C PRO A 47 11.81 2.17 -8.28
N SER A 48 12.72 2.00 -9.24
CA SER A 48 13.54 0.79 -9.39
C SER A 48 14.53 0.58 -8.24
N GLU A 49 14.98 1.65 -7.59
CA GLU A 49 15.98 1.60 -6.51
C GLU A 49 15.35 1.66 -5.13
N PHE A 50 14.25 2.41 -4.99
CA PHE A 50 13.58 2.62 -3.69
C PHE A 50 12.23 1.92 -3.58
N GLY A 51 11.71 1.31 -4.64
CA GLY A 51 10.49 0.52 -4.58
C GLY A 51 10.68 -0.78 -3.80
N PHE A 52 9.62 -1.22 -3.13
CA PHE A 52 9.55 -2.55 -2.54
C PHE A 52 8.11 -3.07 -2.61
N GLN A 53 7.96 -4.39 -2.57
CA GLN A 53 6.65 -5.02 -2.52
C GLN A 53 6.20 -5.15 -1.06
N ALA A 54 5.01 -4.63 -0.76
CA ALA A 54 4.33 -4.81 0.52
C ALA A 54 3.22 -5.85 0.35
N PRO A 55 3.46 -7.15 0.64
CA PRO A 55 2.47 -8.18 0.42
C PRO A 55 1.29 -8.06 1.39
N PHE A 56 0.07 -8.11 0.88
CA PHE A 56 -1.14 -8.20 1.69
C PHE A 56 -1.43 -9.66 2.05
N SER A 57 -1.74 -9.91 3.33
CA SER A 57 -2.03 -11.26 3.83
C SER A 57 -3.41 -11.31 4.47
N LEU A 58 -4.17 -12.36 4.15
CA LEU A 58 -5.40 -12.70 4.86
C LEU A 58 -5.09 -13.69 5.99
N VAL A 59 -5.30 -13.27 7.24
CA VAL A 59 -4.99 -14.07 8.42
C VAL A 59 -6.26 -14.44 9.18
N PHE A 60 -6.35 -15.68 9.65
CA PHE A 60 -7.45 -16.17 10.48
C PHE A 60 -6.95 -17.15 11.54
N LYS A 61 -7.71 -17.29 12.64
CA LYS A 61 -7.36 -18.21 13.73
C LYS A 61 -7.35 -19.66 13.23
N ARG A 62 -6.32 -20.42 13.63
CA ARG A 62 -6.20 -21.85 13.33
C ARG A 62 -7.48 -22.60 13.74
N GLY A 63 -7.94 -23.50 12.88
CA GLY A 63 -9.18 -24.27 13.08
C GLY A 63 -10.44 -23.61 12.52
N ARG A 64 -10.47 -22.29 12.35
CA ARG A 64 -11.65 -21.57 11.84
C ARG A 64 -11.75 -21.51 10.31
N ALA A 65 -10.76 -22.04 9.60
CA ALA A 65 -10.67 -21.97 8.13
C ALA A 65 -11.88 -22.57 7.38
N ARG A 66 -12.61 -23.48 8.03
CA ARG A 66 -13.78 -24.17 7.44
C ARG A 66 -15.10 -23.46 7.71
N GLU A 67 -15.12 -22.45 8.57
CA GLU A 67 -16.33 -21.68 8.83
C GLU A 67 -16.75 -20.94 7.56
N LEU A 68 -18.05 -20.98 7.25
CA LEU A 68 -18.60 -20.44 6.01
C LEU A 68 -18.21 -18.98 5.76
N PRO A 69 -18.26 -18.06 6.76
CA PRO A 69 -17.85 -16.68 6.53
C PRO A 69 -16.37 -16.54 6.14
N ILE A 70 -15.47 -17.27 6.82
CA ILE A 70 -14.02 -17.23 6.53
C ILE A 70 -13.73 -17.85 5.17
N LYS A 71 -14.38 -18.97 4.84
CA LYS A 71 -14.25 -19.60 3.52
C LYS A 71 -14.71 -18.63 2.44
N LYS A 72 -15.87 -18.00 2.59
CA LYS A 72 -16.41 -17.07 1.59
C LYS A 72 -15.52 -15.83 1.44
N LEU A 73 -15.08 -15.22 2.53
CA LEU A 73 -14.15 -14.08 2.51
C LEU A 73 -12.84 -14.43 1.81
N ARG A 74 -12.27 -15.62 2.09
CA ARG A 74 -11.05 -16.09 1.44
C ARG A 74 -11.21 -16.23 -0.08
N GLU A 75 -12.32 -16.80 -0.54
CA GLU A 75 -12.56 -16.91 -1.99
C GLU A 75 -12.72 -15.52 -2.64
N LEU A 76 -13.49 -14.61 -2.02
CA LEU A 76 -13.63 -13.24 -2.52
C LEU A 76 -12.30 -12.49 -2.56
N ALA A 77 -11.47 -12.63 -1.51
CA ALA A 77 -10.15 -12.01 -1.45
C ALA A 77 -9.23 -12.55 -2.55
N LYS A 78 -9.26 -13.86 -2.84
CA LYS A 78 -8.48 -14.44 -3.95
C LYS A 78 -8.93 -13.92 -5.31
N GLU A 79 -10.24 -13.85 -5.55
CA GLU A 79 -10.81 -13.32 -6.79
C GLU A 79 -10.38 -11.86 -7.03
N HIS A 80 -10.36 -11.05 -5.97
CA HIS A 80 -9.98 -9.64 -6.06
C HIS A 80 -8.47 -9.43 -6.17
N ALA A 81 -7.67 -10.22 -5.45
CA ALA A 81 -6.20 -10.16 -5.53
C ALA A 81 -5.71 -10.50 -6.95
N GLN A 82 -6.27 -11.53 -7.59
CA GLN A 82 -5.90 -11.90 -8.97
C GLN A 82 -6.22 -10.80 -10.00
N LYS A 83 -7.28 -10.03 -9.79
CA LYS A 83 -7.61 -8.88 -10.64
C LYS A 83 -6.64 -7.73 -10.44
N SER A 84 -6.24 -7.46 -9.19
CA SER A 84 -5.26 -6.42 -8.88
C SER A 84 -3.88 -6.72 -9.45
N TYR A 85 -3.42 -7.98 -9.42
CA TYR A 85 -2.13 -8.39 -10.02
C TYR A 85 -2.12 -8.47 -11.55
N ARG A 86 -3.29 -8.56 -12.20
CA ARG A 86 -3.39 -8.58 -13.67
C ARG A 86 -3.43 -7.18 -14.30
N ASN A 87 -3.78 -6.17 -13.51
CA ASN A 87 -3.97 -4.79 -13.94
C ASN A 87 -2.86 -3.84 -13.46
N ALA A 88 -1.86 -4.37 -12.74
CA ALA A 88 -0.62 -3.70 -12.37
C ALA A 88 0.51 -4.25 -13.24
#